data_AF-A0A248YX94-F1
#
_entry.id   AF-A0A248YX94-F1
#
_cell.length_a   1.000
_cell.length_b   1.000
_cell.length_c   1.000
_cell.angle_alpha   90.00
_cell.angle_beta   90.00
_cell.angle_gamma   90.00
#
_symmetry.space_group_name_H-M   'P 1'
#
loop_
_entity.id
_entity.type
_entity.pdbx_description
1 polymer ?
#
loop_
_entity_poly.entity_id
_entity_poly.type
_entity_poly.pdbx_seq_one_letter_code
_entity_poly.pdbx_strand_id
1 'polypeptide(L)'
;MIGRYPAAGLVRRARRIAAMSQRQMARFAKVAPSTIARVETGETTPSLDVLQRILGAANLYLAVVDHDGHIILPMKEWEGDTRDGADRRYPAHLDTILDPVMGEWWGDTYGLLRPPETFHRLPPAVREVRRRRSVWEVRVKQNRNVPPPPDVTNYH
;
A
#
# COMPACT_ATOMS: atom_id res chain seq x y z
N MET A 1 3.20 18.41 -2.31
CA MET A 1 4.39 17.90 -1.60
C MET A 1 3.94 17.53 -0.20
N ILE A 2 3.77 16.23 0.11
CA ILE A 2 3.37 15.82 1.46
C ILE A 2 4.56 16.12 2.37
N GLY A 3 4.43 17.16 3.19
CA GLY A 3 5.49 17.64 4.06
C GLY A 3 5.94 16.61 5.08
N ARG A 4 7.09 16.87 5.72
CA ARG A 4 7.60 16.08 6.86
C ARG A 4 6.48 15.94 7.90
N TYR A 5 6.23 14.71 8.37
CA TYR A 5 5.19 14.45 9.37
C TYR A 5 5.42 15.28 10.64
N PRO A 6 4.37 15.84 11.27
CA PRO A 6 4.51 16.75 12.42
C PRO A 6 4.81 16.00 13.73
N ALA A 7 6.02 15.44 13.84
CA ALA A 7 6.46 14.59 14.96
C ALA A 7 6.21 15.23 16.33
N ALA A 8 6.59 16.49 16.51
CA ALA A 8 6.40 17.24 17.76
C ALA A 8 4.91 17.29 18.16
N GLY A 9 4.02 17.59 17.21
CA GLY A 9 2.58 17.64 17.46
C GLY A 9 1.98 16.28 17.80
N LEU A 10 2.42 15.23 17.09
CA LEU A 10 1.99 13.85 17.34
C LEU A 10 2.40 13.37 18.74
N VAL A 11 3.64 13.63 19.16
CA VAL A 11 4.12 13.24 20.50
C VAL A 11 3.35 13.99 21.60
N ARG A 12 3.14 15.31 21.46
CA ARG A 12 2.31 16.07 22.42
C ARG A 12 0.88 15.55 22.47
N ARG A 13 0.29 15.15 21.33
CA ARG A 13 -1.05 14.57 21.29
C ARG A 13 -1.09 13.21 21.97
N ALA A 14 -0.13 12.34 21.72
CA ALA A 14 0.01 11.05 22.39
C ALA A 14 0.11 11.21 23.92
N ARG A 15 0.93 12.16 24.40
CA ARG A 15 1.02 12.52 25.83
C ARG A 15 -0.32 12.90 26.42
N ARG A 16 -1.09 13.72 25.70
CA ARG A 16 -2.39 14.21 26.16
C ARG A 16 -3.42 13.07 26.21
N ILE A 17 -3.40 12.15 25.24
CA ILE A 17 -4.28 10.97 25.22
C ILE A 17 -3.98 10.06 26.42
N ALA A 18 -2.70 9.80 26.69
CA ALA A 18 -2.29 8.89 27.77
C ALA A 18 -2.19 9.55 29.16
N ALA A 19 -2.44 10.86 29.26
CA ALA A 19 -2.24 11.68 30.47
C ALA A 19 -0.85 11.50 31.13
N MET A 20 0.21 11.40 30.32
CA MET A 20 1.58 11.15 30.79
C MET A 20 2.43 12.42 30.84
N SER A 21 3.30 12.53 31.84
CA SER A 21 4.44 13.45 31.83
C SER A 21 5.51 13.02 30.81
N GLN A 22 6.45 13.91 30.47
CA GLN A 22 7.58 13.58 29.58
C GLN A 22 8.40 12.41 30.15
N ARG A 23 8.63 12.39 31.47
CA ARG A 23 9.40 11.34 32.16
C ARG A 23 8.70 9.99 32.12
N GLN A 24 7.37 9.97 32.36
CA GLN A 24 6.59 8.74 32.26
C GLN A 24 6.60 8.19 30.82
N MET A 25 6.35 9.05 29.84
CA MET A 25 6.38 8.63 28.44
C MET A 25 7.75 8.11 28.02
N ALA A 26 8.83 8.80 28.42
CA ALA A 26 10.19 8.36 28.15
C ALA A 26 10.46 6.97 28.75
N ARG A 27 10.02 6.74 29.99
CA ARG A 27 10.13 5.44 30.67
C ARG A 27 9.39 4.34 29.91
N PHE A 28 8.13 4.56 29.53
CA PHE A 28 7.35 3.57 28.77
C PHE A 28 7.91 3.32 27.37
N ALA A 29 8.33 4.37 26.68
CA ALA A 29 8.98 4.27 25.37
C ALA A 29 10.43 3.76 25.45
N LYS A 30 10.98 3.54 26.66
CA LYS A 30 12.37 3.12 26.93
C LYS A 30 13.42 4.06 26.31
N VAL A 31 13.17 5.37 26.32
CA VAL A 31 14.09 6.40 25.81
C VAL A 31 14.52 7.36 26.92
N ALA A 32 15.58 8.14 26.68
CA ALA A 32 15.97 9.19 27.61
C ALA A 32 14.89 10.30 27.69
N PRO A 33 14.60 10.89 28.87
CA PRO A 33 13.65 12.00 29.00
C PRO A 33 14.00 13.21 28.10
N SER A 34 15.29 13.48 27.89
CA SER A 34 15.77 14.53 26.99
C SER A 34 15.41 14.27 25.52
N THR A 35 15.18 13.03 25.12
CA THR A 35 14.70 12.68 23.78
C THR A 35 13.28 13.19 23.58
N ILE A 36 12.38 12.97 24.55
CA ILE A 36 11.00 13.46 24.46
C ILE A 36 10.97 14.98 24.38
N ALA A 37 11.77 15.66 25.22
CA ALA A 37 11.85 17.12 25.20
C ALA A 37 12.30 17.66 23.83
N ARG A 38 13.40 17.14 23.27
CA ARG A 38 13.92 17.57 21.95
C ARG A 38 12.97 17.27 20.79
N VAL A 39 12.24 16.16 20.86
CA VAL A 39 11.22 15.83 19.85
C VAL A 39 10.03 16.78 19.96
N GLU A 40 9.56 17.07 21.17
CA GLU A 40 8.45 18.00 21.38
C GLU A 40 8.79 19.45 21.04
N THR A 41 10.05 19.88 21.14
CA THR A 41 10.49 21.22 20.71
C THR A 41 10.80 21.30 19.21
N GLY A 42 10.88 20.15 18.52
CA GLY A 42 11.28 20.08 17.11
C GLY A 42 12.78 20.20 16.88
N GLU A 43 13.59 20.25 17.95
CA GLU A 43 15.05 20.27 17.88
C GLU A 43 15.62 18.97 17.27
N THR A 44 14.92 17.85 17.44
CA THR A 44 15.31 16.57 16.86
C THR A 44 14.11 15.85 16.25
N THR A 45 14.31 15.30 15.05
CA THR A 45 13.34 14.37 14.47
C THR A 45 13.66 12.95 14.93
N PRO A 46 12.71 12.24 15.55
CA PRO A 46 12.95 10.87 16.00
C PRO A 46 13.14 9.93 14.82
N SER A 47 13.87 8.82 15.02
CA SER A 47 13.80 7.69 14.11
C SER A 47 12.39 7.07 14.12
N LEU A 48 12.06 6.29 13.10
CA LEU A 48 10.77 5.60 13.02
C LEU A 48 10.57 4.66 14.23
N ASP A 49 11.61 3.92 14.64
CA ASP A 49 11.58 3.05 15.83
C ASP A 49 11.23 3.84 17.11
N VAL A 50 11.92 4.97 17.34
CA VAL A 50 11.68 5.81 18.52
C VAL A 50 10.26 6.37 18.49
N LEU A 51 9.79 6.83 17.33
CA LEU A 51 8.44 7.32 17.18
C LEU A 51 7.40 6.22 17.47
N GLN A 52 7.58 5.01 16.92
CA GLN A 52 6.71 3.86 17.19
C GLN A 52 6.64 3.53 18.67
N ARG A 53 7.77 3.54 19.38
CA ARG A 53 7.81 3.28 20.82
C ARG A 53 7.11 4.36 21.64
N ILE A 54 7.27 5.64 21.25
CA ILE A 54 6.59 6.77 21.90
C ILE A 54 5.07 6.67 21.69
N LEU A 55 4.62 6.40 20.46
CA LEU A 55 3.21 6.23 20.15
C LEU A 55 2.62 4.98 20.84
N GLY A 56 3.37 3.87 20.86
CA GLY A 56 3.00 2.64 21.52
C GLY A 56 2.82 2.80 23.04
N ALA A 57 3.58 3.69 23.69
CA ALA A 57 3.36 4.04 25.10
C ALA A 57 1.98 4.65 25.36
N ALA A 58 1.33 5.23 24.33
CA ALA A 58 -0.02 5.77 24.37
C ALA A 58 -1.06 4.85 23.68
N ASN A 59 -0.70 3.60 23.37
CA ASN A 59 -1.51 2.64 22.62
C ASN A 59 -1.94 3.17 21.23
N LEU A 60 -1.04 3.92 20.57
CA LEU A 60 -1.22 4.44 19.22
C LEU A 60 -0.33 3.69 18.24
N TYR A 61 -0.82 3.52 17.02
CA TYR A 61 -0.15 2.76 15.95
C TYR A 61 0.04 3.64 14.72
N LEU A 62 1.11 3.39 13.97
CA LEU A 62 1.33 4.01 12.66
C LEU A 62 0.61 3.19 11.60
N ALA A 63 -0.16 3.86 10.75
CA ALA A 63 -0.78 3.28 9.57
C ALA A 63 -0.39 4.10 8.33
N VAL A 64 -0.21 3.42 7.20
CA VAL A 64 -0.10 4.08 5.90
C VAL A 64 -1.52 4.28 5.40
N VAL A 65 -1.84 5.49 4.96
CA VAL A 65 -3.15 5.85 4.42
C VAL A 65 -2.98 6.46 3.03
N ASP A 66 -3.94 6.20 2.14
CA ASP A 66 -4.02 6.90 0.86
C ASP A 66 -4.60 8.32 1.03
N HIS A 67 -4.77 9.03 -0.08
CA HIS A 67 -5.30 10.40 -0.06
C HIS A 67 -6.79 10.47 0.32
N ASP A 68 -7.52 9.35 0.21
CA ASP A 68 -8.93 9.24 0.58
C ASP A 68 -9.11 8.80 2.04
N GLY A 69 -8.00 8.50 2.74
CA GLY A 69 -8.00 8.08 4.14
C GLY A 69 -8.18 6.58 4.32
N HIS A 70 -8.11 5.77 3.26
CA HIS A 70 -8.13 4.32 3.39
C HIS A 70 -6.80 3.81 3.93
N ILE A 71 -6.86 2.86 4.86
CA ILE A 71 -5.68 2.19 5.40
C ILE A 71 -5.11 1.26 4.34
N ILE A 72 -3.85 1.46 3.98
CA ILE A 72 -3.09 0.57 3.11
C ILE A 72 -2.49 -0.54 3.96
N LEU A 73 -3.00 -1.75 3.74
CA LEU A 73 -2.46 -2.94 4.38
C LEU A 73 -1.18 -3.39 3.68
N PRO A 74 -0.22 -3.99 4.43
CA PRO A 74 0.93 -4.65 3.81
C PRO A 74 0.47 -5.70 2.80
N MET A 75 1.20 -5.83 1.69
CA MET A 75 1.00 -6.92 0.74
C MET A 75 1.17 -8.26 1.48
N LYS A 76 0.18 -9.15 1.37
CA LYS A 76 0.28 -10.49 1.94
C LYS A 76 1.28 -11.29 1.12
N GLU A 77 2.33 -11.80 1.76
CA GLU A 77 3.07 -12.94 1.22
C GLU A 77 2.22 -14.19 1.53
N TRP A 78 1.89 -14.99 0.53
CA TRP A 78 1.18 -16.25 0.76
C TRP A 78 2.16 -17.23 1.43
N GLU A 79 1.76 -17.85 2.55
CA GLU A 79 2.57 -18.89 3.19
C GLU A 79 2.51 -20.16 2.33
N GLY A 80 3.52 -20.34 1.49
CA GLY A 80 3.58 -21.43 0.51
C GLY A 80 4.44 -21.05 -0.69
N ASP A 81 4.87 -22.06 -1.43
CA ASP A 81 5.86 -22.01 -2.51
C ASP A 81 5.31 -21.34 -3.79
N THR A 82 4.65 -20.18 -3.67
CA THR A 82 4.12 -19.40 -4.80
C THR A 82 5.28 -18.68 -5.51
N ARG A 83 6.20 -19.48 -6.02
CA ARG A 83 7.35 -19.10 -6.81
C ARG A 83 7.12 -19.57 -8.23
N ASP A 84 7.68 -18.85 -9.19
CA ASP A 84 7.62 -19.33 -10.56
C ASP A 84 8.41 -20.63 -10.72
N GLY A 85 8.30 -21.29 -11.89
CA GLY A 85 9.04 -22.51 -12.20
C GLY A 85 10.58 -22.38 -12.18
N ALA A 86 11.12 -21.19 -11.88
CA ALA A 86 12.53 -20.89 -11.68
C ALA A 86 12.85 -20.42 -10.25
N ASP A 87 11.97 -20.70 -9.28
CA ASP A 87 12.10 -20.38 -7.84
C ASP A 87 12.10 -18.86 -7.52
N ARG A 88 11.58 -18.01 -8.41
CA ARG A 88 11.55 -16.56 -8.22
C ARG A 88 10.18 -16.08 -7.72
N ARG A 89 10.20 -14.97 -6.98
CA ARG A 89 8.96 -14.27 -6.57
C ARG A 89 8.31 -13.58 -7.77
N TYR A 90 6.98 -13.63 -7.83
CA TYR A 90 6.22 -12.86 -8.81
C TYR A 90 6.39 -11.34 -8.62
N PRO A 91 6.30 -10.53 -9.68
CA PRO A 91 6.48 -9.08 -9.59
C PRO A 91 5.40 -8.41 -8.73
N ALA A 92 5.79 -7.68 -7.67
CA ALA A 92 4.87 -7.04 -6.72
C ALA A 92 3.95 -5.94 -7.30
N HIS A 93 4.24 -5.45 -8.51
CA HIS A 93 3.45 -4.42 -9.19
C HIS A 93 2.39 -5.00 -10.14
N LEU A 94 2.31 -6.33 -10.25
CA LEU A 94 1.41 -7.05 -11.13
C LEU A 94 0.52 -8.00 -10.32
N ASP A 95 -0.65 -8.29 -10.86
CA ASP A 95 -1.57 -9.23 -10.22
C ASP A 95 -1.15 -10.65 -10.59
N THR A 96 -0.74 -11.41 -9.57
CA THR A 96 -0.55 -12.85 -9.66
C THR A 96 -1.90 -13.56 -9.78
N ILE A 97 -1.98 -14.49 -10.73
CA ILE A 97 -3.13 -15.34 -11.01
C ILE A 97 -2.76 -16.74 -10.55
N LEU A 98 -3.59 -17.31 -9.69
CA LEU A 98 -3.51 -18.72 -9.30
C LEU A 98 -4.46 -19.50 -10.22
N ASP A 99 -4.04 -20.68 -10.70
CA ASP A 99 -4.81 -21.56 -11.58
C ASP A 99 -5.42 -20.83 -12.80
N PRO A 100 -4.59 -20.28 -13.71
CA PRO A 100 -5.08 -19.48 -14.83
C PRO A 100 -6.02 -20.27 -15.74
N VAL A 101 -7.15 -19.66 -16.13
CA VAL A 101 -8.04 -20.22 -17.15
C VAL A 101 -7.60 -19.82 -18.56
N MET A 102 -8.15 -20.50 -19.57
CA MET A 102 -7.79 -20.22 -20.97
C MET A 102 -8.06 -18.75 -21.33
N GLY A 103 -7.04 -18.07 -21.84
CA GLY A 103 -7.05 -16.66 -22.25
C GLY A 103 -6.42 -15.72 -21.22
N GLU A 104 -6.09 -16.19 -20.02
CA GLU A 104 -5.47 -15.39 -18.96
C GLU A 104 -3.94 -15.41 -19.02
N TRP A 105 -3.37 -16.40 -19.70
CA TRP A 105 -1.94 -16.56 -19.86
C TRP A 105 -1.49 -16.33 -21.31
N TRP A 106 -0.42 -15.57 -21.51
CA TRP A 106 0.10 -15.24 -22.84
C TRP A 106 0.46 -16.50 -23.67
N GLY A 107 0.79 -17.60 -23.00
CA GLY A 107 1.14 -18.88 -23.61
C GLY A 107 -0.06 -19.67 -24.15
N ASP A 108 -1.31 -19.27 -23.81
CA ASP A 108 -2.52 -19.93 -24.29
C ASP A 108 -2.64 -19.85 -25.82
N THR A 109 -2.24 -18.72 -26.42
CA THR A 109 -2.21 -18.55 -27.89
C THR A 109 -1.28 -19.54 -28.58
N TYR A 110 -0.27 -20.04 -27.87
CA TYR A 110 0.73 -20.98 -28.37
C TYR A 110 0.47 -22.44 -27.94
N GLY A 111 -0.62 -22.71 -27.21
CA GLY A 111 -0.98 -24.06 -26.76
C GLY A 111 0.00 -24.67 -25.75
N LEU A 112 0.76 -23.85 -25.03
CA LEU A 112 1.71 -24.32 -24.02
C LEU A 112 0.97 -24.90 -22.80
N LEU A 113 1.64 -25.79 -22.05
CA LEU A 113 1.12 -26.28 -20.76
C LEU A 113 1.11 -25.11 -19.76
N ARG A 114 -0.06 -24.85 -19.16
CA ARG A 114 -0.23 -23.75 -18.20
C ARG A 114 0.55 -24.02 -16.91
N PRO A 115 1.29 -23.04 -16.38
CA PRO A 115 1.87 -23.13 -15.05
C PRO A 115 0.75 -23.02 -13.98
N PRO A 116 0.97 -23.58 -12.78
CA PRO A 116 0.02 -23.44 -11.67
C PRO A 116 -0.21 -21.97 -11.28
N GLU A 117 0.80 -21.11 -11.40
CA GLU A 117 0.67 -19.68 -11.16
C GLU A 117 1.28 -18.81 -12.29
N THR A 118 0.67 -17.66 -12.56
CA THR A 118 1.16 -16.66 -13.53
C THR A 118 0.83 -15.23 -13.10
N PHE A 119 1.02 -14.23 -13.96
CA PHE A 119 0.65 -12.85 -13.67
C PHE A 119 0.23 -12.09 -14.93
N HIS A 120 -0.61 -11.07 -14.76
CA HIS A 120 -0.96 -10.17 -15.85
C HIS A 120 0.22 -9.23 -16.17
N ARG A 121 0.66 -9.16 -17.43
CA ARG A 121 1.71 -8.21 -17.85
C ARG A 121 1.27 -6.75 -17.84
N LEU A 122 -0.05 -6.51 -17.90
CA LEU A 122 -0.60 -5.17 -17.83
C LEU A 122 -0.91 -4.80 -16.38
N PRO A 123 -0.47 -3.61 -15.92
CA PRO A 123 -0.81 -3.12 -14.59
C PRO A 123 -2.33 -3.16 -14.36
N PRO A 124 -2.79 -3.39 -13.12
CA PRO A 124 -4.21 -3.43 -12.80
C PRO A 124 -4.99 -2.19 -13.27
N ALA A 125 -4.39 -1.00 -13.13
CA ALA A 125 -4.98 0.24 -13.61
C ALA A 125 -5.27 0.21 -15.13
N VAL A 126 -4.33 -0.29 -15.94
CA VAL A 126 -4.50 -0.38 -17.40
C VAL A 126 -5.58 -1.39 -17.75
N ARG A 127 -5.61 -2.54 -17.05
CA ARG A 127 -6.66 -3.56 -17.26
C ARG A 127 -8.04 -3.05 -16.91
N GLU A 128 -8.19 -2.31 -15.81
CA GLU A 128 -9.47 -1.72 -15.41
C GLU A 128 -9.95 -0.68 -16.42
N VAL A 129 -9.06 0.16 -16.96
CA VAL A 129 -9.43 1.11 -18.04
C VAL A 129 -9.88 0.36 -19.30
N ARG A 130 -9.17 -0.71 -19.70
CA ARG A 130 -9.59 -1.58 -20.82
C ARG A 130 -10.95 -2.22 -20.56
N ARG A 131 -11.18 -2.76 -19.37
CA ARG A 131 -12.48 -3.34 -18.96
C ARG A 131 -13.60 -2.31 -19.06
N ARG A 132 -13.41 -1.11 -18.51
CA ARG A 132 -14.39 -0.02 -18.60
C ARG A 132 -14.70 0.35 -20.04
N ARG A 133 -13.69 0.41 -20.90
CA ARG A 133 -13.86 0.67 -22.33
C ARG A 133 -14.63 -0.44 -23.04
N SER A 134 -14.27 -1.71 -22.85
CA SER A 134 -15.02 -2.83 -23.44
C SER A 134 -16.46 -2.88 -22.97
N VAL A 135 -16.74 -2.63 -21.68
CA VAL A 135 -18.12 -2.51 -21.17
C VAL A 135 -18.85 -1.34 -21.82
N TRP A 136 -18.16 -0.20 -22.02
CA TRP A 136 -18.73 0.97 -22.69
C TRP A 136 -19.10 0.66 -24.15
N GLU A 137 -18.19 0.02 -24.90
CA GLU A 137 -18.34 -0.39 -26.31
C GLU A 137 -19.41 -1.47 -26.53
N VAL A 138 -19.60 -2.38 -25.58
CA VAL A 138 -20.67 -3.39 -25.67
C VAL A 138 -22.04 -2.77 -25.34
N ARG A 139 -22.09 -1.74 -24.50
CA ARG A 139 -23.32 -1.07 -24.06
C ARG A 139 -23.55 0.30 -24.71
N VAL A 140 -23.15 0.46 -25.98
CA VAL A 140 -23.25 1.74 -26.74
C VAL A 140 -24.65 2.35 -26.72
N LYS A 141 -25.71 1.53 -26.71
CA LYS A 141 -27.11 2.03 -26.61
C LYS A 141 -27.42 2.70 -25.25
N GLN A 142 -26.84 2.21 -24.16
CA GLN A 142 -27.05 2.75 -22.81
C GLN A 142 -26.08 3.91 -22.50
N ASN A 143 -24.89 3.90 -23.10
CA ASN A 143 -23.83 4.88 -22.83
C ASN A 143 -23.77 6.02 -23.84
N ARG A 144 -24.81 6.21 -24.65
CA ARG A 144 -24.83 7.17 -25.77
C ARG A 144 -24.54 8.62 -25.36
N ASN A 145 -24.82 8.97 -24.10
CA ASN A 145 -24.61 10.29 -23.51
C ASN A 145 -23.39 10.35 -22.56
N VAL A 146 -22.61 9.26 -22.44
CA VAL A 146 -21.45 9.18 -21.54
C VAL A 146 -20.18 9.20 -22.40
N PRO A 147 -19.22 10.11 -22.13
CA PRO A 147 -17.98 10.15 -22.88
C PRO A 147 -17.21 8.81 -22.76
N PRO A 148 -16.49 8.39 -23.81
CA PRO A 148 -15.75 7.14 -23.80
C PRO A 148 -14.64 7.18 -22.75
N PRO A 149 -14.34 6.04 -22.08
CA PRO A 149 -13.18 5.92 -21.22
C PRO A 149 -11.87 6.24 -21.98
N PRO A 150 -10.86 6.85 -21.33
CA PRO A 150 -9.62 7.26 -21.97
C PRO A 150 -8.86 6.07 -22.59
N ASP A 151 -8.16 6.32 -23.70
CA ASP A 151 -7.36 5.31 -24.38
C ASP A 151 -6.05 5.02 -23.63
N VAL A 152 -5.74 3.74 -23.45
CA VAL A 152 -4.55 3.26 -22.74
C VAL A 152 -3.31 3.13 -23.63
N THR A 153 -3.41 3.49 -24.91
CA THR A 153 -2.29 3.33 -25.88
C THR A 153 -1.05 4.18 -25.54
N ASN A 154 -1.17 5.16 -24.64
CA ASN A 154 -0.06 6.07 -24.28
C ASN A 154 0.68 5.73 -22.97
N TYR A 155 0.50 4.52 -22.42
CA TYR A 155 1.31 4.03 -21.30
C TYR A 155 2.43 3.12 -21.81
N HIS A 156 3.41 3.69 -22.52
CA HIS A 156 4.65 3.02 -22.92
C HIS A 156 5.86 3.87 -22.55
#